data_AF-A0A844TAT5-F1
#
_entry.id   AF-A0A844TAT5-F1
#
_cell.length_a   1.000
_cell.length_b   1.000
_cell.length_c   1.000
_cell.angle_alpha   90.00
_cell.angle_beta   90.00
_cell.angle_gamma   90.00
#
_symmetry.space_group_name_H-M   'P 1'
#
loop_
_entity.id
_entity.type
_entity.pdbx_description
1 polymer ?
#
loop_
_entity_poly.entity_id
_entity_poly.type
_entity_poly.pdbx_seq_one_letter_code
_entity_poly.pdbx_strand_id
1 'polypeptide(L)'
;MPVTLLDLILLGVMLISGLLAMVRGFMREILSIAAWGAAAIVTLYSFSKLLPTAKTYFNNDTVASVVVVAGVFIGTLVIVSVITVRISDMILDSRIGALDRTLGFLFGLARGLLIVVVAFLFFTWLVPDKQRPDWVTGAKSRVVLQGTGDWLMALLPDDPENTILKRFKKNKPDDDQADSEQQPSGGGDGYSKPARDSLKKLIEKPAAR
;
A
#
# COMPACT_ATOMS: atom_id res chain seq x y z
N MET A 1 39.46 3.23 -11.07
CA MET A 1 38.48 3.74 -10.09
C MET A 1 38.12 2.62 -9.13
N PRO A 2 38.28 2.81 -7.81
CA PRO A 2 38.04 1.77 -6.81
C PRO A 2 36.55 1.43 -6.67
N VAL A 3 36.27 0.21 -6.20
CA VAL A 3 34.91 -0.25 -5.84
C VAL A 3 34.39 0.63 -4.70
N THR A 4 33.17 1.18 -4.85
CA THR A 4 32.57 2.04 -3.82
C THR A 4 31.85 1.24 -2.75
N LEU A 5 31.52 1.88 -1.62
CA LEU A 5 30.74 1.24 -0.56
C LEU A 5 29.37 0.77 -1.07
N LEU A 6 28.73 1.54 -1.96
CA LEU A 6 27.44 1.16 -2.54
C LEU A 6 27.54 -0.10 -3.40
N ASP A 7 28.62 -0.23 -4.17
CA ASP A 7 28.90 -1.44 -4.96
C ASP A 7 29.07 -2.68 -4.06
N LEU A 8 29.77 -2.51 -2.94
CA LEU A 8 30.01 -3.59 -1.98
C LEU A 8 28.72 -3.97 -1.22
N ILE A 9 27.89 -2.99 -0.86
CA ILE A 9 26.57 -3.22 -0.27
C ILE A 9 25.69 -3.99 -1.26
N LEU A 10 25.62 -3.55 -2.52
CA LEU A 10 24.81 -4.22 -3.53
C LEU A 10 25.24 -5.68 -3.68
N LEU A 11 26.53 -5.92 -3.90
CA LEU A 11 27.06 -7.28 -4.04
C LEU A 11 26.84 -8.12 -2.78
N GLY A 12 27.06 -7.56 -1.60
CA GLY A 12 26.85 -8.25 -0.33
C GLY A 12 25.39 -8.66 -0.13
N VAL A 13 24.45 -7.74 -0.34
CA VAL A 13 23.01 -8.00 -0.20
C VAL A 13 22.54 -9.02 -1.25
N MET A 14 22.95 -8.87 -2.50
CA MET A 14 22.62 -9.82 -3.56
C MET A 14 23.14 -11.21 -3.23
N LEU A 15 24.41 -11.33 -2.85
CA LEU A 15 25.03 -12.62 -2.53
C LEU A 15 24.36 -13.28 -1.33
N ILE A 16 24.14 -12.56 -0.23
CA ILE A 16 23.45 -13.08 0.95
C ILE A 16 22.02 -13.53 0.59
N SER A 17 21.28 -12.70 -0.14
CA SER A 17 19.92 -13.03 -0.59
C SER A 17 19.91 -14.27 -1.50
N GLY A 18 20.86 -14.37 -2.42
CA GLY A 18 21.07 -15.54 -3.28
C GLY A 18 21.36 -16.80 -2.47
N LEU A 19 22.32 -16.75 -1.54
CA LEU A 19 22.67 -17.90 -0.70
C LEU A 19 21.51 -18.35 0.17
N LEU A 20 20.79 -17.42 0.81
CA LEU A 20 19.62 -17.75 1.61
C LEU A 20 18.50 -18.38 0.77
N ALA A 21 18.25 -17.86 -0.43
CA ALA A 21 17.27 -18.43 -1.34
C ALA A 21 17.71 -19.77 -1.94
N MET A 22 19.02 -20.00 -2.13
CA MET A 22 19.57 -21.31 -2.51
C MET A 22 19.29 -22.36 -1.44
N VAL A 23 19.50 -22.03 -0.16
CA VAL A 23 19.21 -22.94 0.96
C VAL A 23 17.72 -23.21 1.09
N ARG A 24 16.89 -22.19 0.87
CA ARG A 24 15.42 -22.30 0.97
C ARG A 24 14.78 -23.01 -0.21
N GLY A 25 15.32 -22.85 -1.42
CA GLY A 25 14.77 -23.39 -2.66
C GLY A 25 13.79 -22.44 -3.35
N PHE A 26 13.81 -22.43 -4.68
CA PHE A 26 13.00 -21.54 -5.52
C PHE A 26 11.51 -21.76 -5.34
N MET A 27 11.07 -23.03 -5.36
CA MET A 27 9.66 -23.38 -5.24
C MET A 27 9.06 -22.91 -3.91
N ARG A 28 9.81 -23.05 -2.81
CA ARG A 28 9.36 -22.53 -1.50
C ARG A 28 9.19 -21.02 -1.52
N GLU A 29 10.09 -20.33 -2.20
CA GLU A 29 10.05 -18.88 -2.29
C GLU A 29 8.85 -18.39 -3.12
N ILE A 30 8.60 -18.98 -4.29
CA ILE A 30 7.41 -18.65 -5.11
C ILE A 30 6.12 -18.97 -4.37
N LEU A 31 6.03 -20.17 -3.78
CA LEU A 31 4.84 -20.58 -3.06
C LEU A 31 4.54 -19.66 -1.87
N SER A 32 5.59 -19.13 -1.23
CA SER A 32 5.42 -18.12 -0.18
C SER A 32 4.81 -16.83 -0.73
N ILE A 33 5.32 -16.31 -1.85
CA ILE A 33 4.79 -15.10 -2.49
C ILE A 33 3.34 -15.32 -2.96
N ALA A 34 3.05 -16.50 -3.52
CA ALA A 34 1.70 -16.89 -3.90
C ALA A 34 0.76 -16.95 -2.69
N ALA A 35 1.23 -17.43 -1.53
CA ALA A 35 0.44 -17.44 -0.29
C ALA A 35 0.12 -16.01 0.20
N TRP A 36 1.09 -15.09 0.15
CA TRP A 36 0.85 -13.67 0.44
C TRP A 36 -0.18 -13.04 -0.51
N GLY A 37 -0.05 -13.31 -1.81
CA GLY A 37 -1.00 -12.84 -2.82
C GLY A 37 -2.41 -13.41 -2.63
N ALA A 38 -2.53 -14.72 -2.39
CA ALA A 38 -3.80 -15.38 -2.12
C ALA A 38 -4.46 -14.83 -0.84
N ALA A 39 -3.69 -14.64 0.23
CA ALA A 39 -4.18 -14.03 1.47
C ALA A 39 -4.69 -12.60 1.23
N ALA A 40 -3.98 -11.79 0.45
CA ALA A 40 -4.42 -10.45 0.10
C ALA A 40 -5.73 -10.48 -0.70
N ILE A 41 -5.83 -11.33 -1.72
CA ILE A 41 -7.03 -11.49 -2.54
C ILE A 41 -8.23 -11.91 -1.69
N VAL A 42 -8.09 -12.95 -0.87
CA VAL A 42 -9.17 -13.44 0.01
C VAL A 42 -9.60 -12.37 1.00
N THR A 43 -8.65 -11.59 1.53
CA THR A 43 -8.95 -10.47 2.43
C THR A 43 -9.78 -9.41 1.72
N LEU A 44 -9.39 -8.99 0.51
CA LEU A 44 -10.11 -7.98 -0.28
C LEU A 44 -11.54 -8.44 -0.62
N TYR A 45 -11.74 -9.70 -1.02
CA TYR A 45 -13.07 -10.23 -1.33
C TYR A 45 -13.95 -10.43 -0.10
N SER A 46 -13.35 -10.79 1.03
CA SER A 46 -14.09 -11.05 2.27
C SER A 46 -14.35 -9.79 3.08
N PHE A 47 -13.58 -8.70 2.86
CA PHE A 47 -13.64 -7.47 3.64
C PHE A 47 -15.06 -6.90 3.74
N SER A 48 -15.71 -6.64 2.60
CA SER A 48 -17.05 -6.04 2.58
C SER A 48 -18.13 -6.92 3.23
N LYS A 49 -17.91 -8.25 3.27
CA LYS A 49 -18.85 -9.21 3.87
C LYS A 49 -18.67 -9.32 5.38
N LEU A 50 -17.43 -9.23 5.86
CA LEU A 50 -17.09 -9.44 7.27
C LEU A 50 -17.06 -8.14 8.08
N LEU A 51 -16.90 -6.99 7.42
CA LEU A 51 -16.90 -5.67 8.07
C LEU A 51 -18.18 -5.38 8.86
N PRO A 52 -19.41 -5.62 8.34
CA PRO A 52 -20.63 -5.39 9.12
C PRO A 52 -20.67 -6.21 10.40
N THR A 53 -20.24 -7.47 10.34
CA THR A 53 -20.14 -8.33 11.52
C THR A 53 -19.09 -7.81 12.50
N ALA A 54 -17.93 -7.33 12.05
CA ALA A 54 -16.95 -6.76 12.96
C ALA A 54 -17.48 -5.49 13.65
N LYS A 55 -18.25 -4.66 12.93
CA LYS A 55 -18.88 -3.46 13.50
C LYS A 55 -19.92 -3.77 14.59
N THR A 56 -20.44 -4.99 14.70
CA THR A 56 -21.30 -5.35 15.85
C THR A 56 -20.51 -5.60 17.13
N TYR A 57 -19.20 -5.87 17.04
CA TYR A 57 -18.33 -6.13 18.19
C TYR A 57 -17.41 -4.94 18.52
N PHE A 58 -17.12 -4.07 17.55
CA PHE A 58 -16.22 -2.93 17.71
C PHE A 58 -16.94 -1.62 17.37
N ASN A 59 -16.98 -0.70 18.35
CA ASN A 59 -17.61 0.62 18.16
C ASN A 59 -16.77 1.57 17.29
N ASN A 60 -15.48 1.29 17.11
CA ASN A 60 -14.58 2.11 16.30
C ASN A 60 -14.39 1.48 14.91
N ASP A 61 -14.79 2.21 13.87
CA ASP A 61 -14.71 1.79 12.47
C ASP A 61 -13.29 1.41 12.02
N THR A 62 -12.28 2.15 12.46
CA THR A 62 -10.87 1.84 12.17
C THR A 62 -10.49 0.52 12.82
N VAL A 63 -10.83 0.31 14.08
CA VAL A 63 -10.54 -0.96 14.79
C VAL A 63 -11.25 -2.13 14.12
N ALA A 64 -12.54 -2.00 13.78
CA ALA A 64 -13.29 -3.02 13.06
C ALA A 64 -12.62 -3.38 11.72
N SER A 65 -12.19 -2.38 10.95
CA SER A 65 -11.53 -2.59 9.66
C SER A 65 -10.18 -3.31 9.83
N VAL A 66 -9.37 -2.91 10.81
CA VAL A 66 -8.07 -3.51 11.09
C VAL A 66 -8.24 -4.96 11.52
N VAL A 67 -9.23 -5.25 12.37
CA VAL A 67 -9.50 -6.63 12.82
C VAL A 67 -9.92 -7.52 11.66
N VAL A 68 -10.78 -7.06 10.77
CA VAL A 68 -11.18 -7.84 9.58
C VAL A 68 -9.99 -8.08 8.66
N VAL A 69 -9.24 -7.02 8.32
CA VAL A 69 -8.08 -7.14 7.44
C VAL A 69 -7.05 -8.08 8.06
N ALA A 70 -6.61 -7.81 9.30
CA ALA A 70 -5.58 -8.61 9.95
C ALA A 70 -6.05 -10.05 10.21
N GLY A 71 -7.27 -10.23 10.72
CA GLY A 71 -7.82 -11.54 11.05
C GLY A 71 -7.96 -12.45 9.83
N VAL A 72 -8.56 -11.93 8.75
CA VAL A 72 -8.75 -12.69 7.50
C VAL A 72 -7.40 -12.92 6.82
N PHE A 73 -6.55 -11.89 6.76
CA PHE A 73 -5.25 -11.99 6.11
C PHE A 73 -4.37 -13.03 6.80
N ILE A 74 -4.18 -12.93 8.12
CA ILE A 74 -3.34 -13.86 8.88
C ILE A 74 -3.95 -15.26 8.86
N GLY A 75 -5.27 -15.39 9.07
CA GLY A 75 -5.95 -16.68 9.04
C GLY A 75 -5.77 -17.38 7.69
N THR A 76 -5.99 -16.66 6.59
CA THR A 76 -5.79 -17.19 5.24
C THR A 76 -4.33 -17.51 4.97
N LEU A 77 -3.41 -16.61 5.34
CA LEU A 77 -1.98 -16.79 5.14
C LEU A 77 -1.49 -18.07 5.82
N VAL A 78 -1.92 -18.33 7.06
CA VAL A 78 -1.57 -19.56 7.79
C VAL A 78 -2.10 -20.80 7.06
N ILE A 79 -3.38 -20.81 6.67
CA ILE A 79 -3.99 -21.95 5.97
C ILE A 79 -3.27 -22.24 4.66
N VAL A 80 -3.07 -21.21 3.82
CA VAL A 80 -2.41 -21.36 2.52
C VAL A 80 -0.94 -21.71 2.69
N SER A 81 -0.25 -21.14 3.69
CA SER A 81 1.15 -21.47 3.98
C SER A 81 1.33 -22.94 4.39
N VAL A 82 0.45 -23.47 5.24
CA VAL A 82 0.50 -24.88 5.64
C VAL A 82 0.31 -25.80 4.42
N ILE A 83 -0.67 -25.51 3.56
CA ILE A 83 -0.94 -26.29 2.35
C ILE A 83 0.27 -26.25 1.40
N THR A 84 0.79 -25.04 1.15
CA THR A 84 1.90 -24.86 0.22
C THR A 84 3.19 -25.52 0.69
N VAL A 85 3.49 -25.52 2.00
CA VAL A 85 4.64 -26.25 2.55
C VAL A 85 4.54 -27.74 2.22
N ARG A 86 3.36 -28.35 2.41
CA ARG A 86 3.14 -29.78 2.10
C ARG A 86 3.33 -30.09 0.62
N ILE A 87 2.80 -29.24 -0.26
CA ILE A 87 2.97 -29.37 -1.71
C ILE A 87 4.45 -29.24 -2.08
N SER A 88 5.15 -28.28 -1.47
CA SER A 88 6.56 -28.07 -1.69
C SER A 88 7.35 -29.31 -1.31
N ASP A 89 7.14 -29.88 -0.13
CA ASP A 89 7.86 -31.06 0.32
C ASP A 89 7.68 -32.26 -0.63
N MET A 90 6.47 -32.45 -1.17
CA MET A 90 6.19 -33.52 -2.15
C MET A 90 6.92 -33.34 -3.49
N ILE A 91 7.12 -32.11 -3.95
CA ILE A 91 7.73 -31.80 -5.25
C ILE A 91 9.27 -31.76 -5.15
N LEU A 92 9.80 -31.21 -4.05
CA LEU A 92 11.25 -31.01 -3.86
C LEU A 92 12.01 -32.29 -3.53
N ASP A 93 11.34 -33.35 -3.06
CA ASP A 93 12.00 -34.63 -2.74
C ASP A 93 12.39 -35.44 -4.00
N SER A 94 12.03 -34.96 -5.19
CA SER A 94 12.48 -35.53 -6.46
C SER A 94 13.90 -35.07 -6.83
N ARG A 95 14.53 -35.75 -7.80
CA ARG A 95 15.89 -35.45 -8.36
C ARG A 95 16.12 -33.99 -8.82
N ILE A 96 15.07 -33.18 -8.84
CA ILE A 96 15.02 -31.78 -9.25
C ILE A 96 15.60 -30.84 -8.17
N GLY A 97 15.88 -31.31 -6.95
CA GLY A 97 16.38 -30.47 -5.85
C GLY A 97 17.63 -29.64 -6.18
N ALA A 98 18.54 -30.13 -7.03
CA ALA A 98 19.70 -29.34 -7.46
C ALA A 98 19.30 -28.14 -8.35
N LEU A 99 18.34 -28.34 -9.26
CA LEU A 99 17.81 -27.27 -10.13
C LEU A 99 17.00 -26.25 -9.32
N ASP A 100 16.22 -26.71 -8.33
CA ASP A 100 15.47 -25.83 -7.44
C ASP A 100 16.38 -24.90 -6.62
N ARG A 101 17.53 -25.39 -6.18
CA ARG A 101 18.54 -24.60 -5.46
C ARG A 101 19.23 -23.57 -6.37
N THR A 102 19.57 -23.93 -7.61
CA THR A 102 20.22 -22.98 -8.55
C THR A 102 19.26 -21.91 -9.02
N LEU A 103 18.01 -22.26 -9.33
CA LEU A 103 16.95 -21.28 -9.58
C LEU A 103 16.68 -20.42 -8.34
N GLY A 104 16.77 -21.01 -7.15
CA GLY A 104 16.61 -20.31 -5.88
C GLY A 104 17.69 -19.24 -5.71
N PHE A 105 18.93 -19.58 -6.03
CA PHE A 105 20.04 -18.61 -6.05
C PHE A 105 19.78 -17.45 -7.01
N LEU A 106 19.41 -17.71 -8.26
CA LEU A 106 19.14 -16.66 -9.26
C LEU A 106 17.97 -15.77 -8.84
N PHE A 107 16.90 -16.37 -8.31
CA PHE A 107 15.78 -15.64 -7.75
C PHE A 107 16.21 -14.78 -6.56
N GLY A 108 17.04 -15.32 -5.66
CA GLY A 108 17.58 -14.58 -4.53
C GLY A 108 18.47 -13.42 -4.93
N LEU A 109 19.27 -13.55 -5.99
CA LEU A 109 20.04 -12.43 -6.56
C LEU A 109 19.10 -11.32 -7.06
N ALA A 110 18.06 -11.68 -7.82
CA ALA A 110 17.07 -10.72 -8.33
C ALA A 110 16.32 -10.02 -7.18
N ARG A 111 15.92 -10.78 -6.16
CA ARG A 111 15.30 -10.22 -4.95
C ARG A 111 16.25 -9.28 -4.20
N GLY A 112 17.52 -9.66 -4.06
CA GLY A 112 18.54 -8.83 -3.43
C GLY A 112 18.74 -7.52 -4.18
N LEU A 113 18.78 -7.57 -5.52
CA LEU A 113 18.82 -6.37 -6.36
C LEU A 113 17.60 -5.49 -6.13
N LEU A 114 16.38 -6.07 -6.16
CA LEU A 114 15.14 -5.32 -5.92
C LEU A 114 15.13 -4.62 -4.56
N ILE A 115 15.59 -5.29 -3.49
CA ILE A 115 15.69 -4.68 -2.16
C ILE A 115 16.60 -3.44 -2.19
N VAL A 116 17.77 -3.54 -2.84
CA VAL A 116 18.71 -2.42 -2.93
C VAL A 116 18.18 -1.32 -3.83
N VAL A 117 17.48 -1.65 -4.92
CA VAL A 117 16.80 -0.66 -5.78
C VAL A 117 15.76 0.11 -4.98
N VAL A 118 14.88 -0.55 -4.25
CA VAL A 118 13.85 0.12 -3.43
C VAL A 118 14.50 1.00 -2.37
N ALA A 119 15.54 0.51 -1.68
CA ALA A 119 16.29 1.30 -0.71
C ALA A 119 16.98 2.52 -1.34
N PHE A 120 17.56 2.34 -2.54
CA PHE A 120 18.17 3.42 -3.30
C PHE A 120 17.14 4.46 -3.74
N LEU A 121 15.99 4.04 -4.26
CA LEU A 121 14.89 4.95 -4.63
C LEU A 121 14.43 5.78 -3.43
N PHE A 122 14.20 5.11 -2.29
CA PHE A 122 13.86 5.78 -1.04
C PHE A 122 14.94 6.78 -0.60
N PHE A 123 16.21 6.40 -0.69
CA PHE A 123 17.34 7.29 -0.40
C PHE A 123 17.38 8.50 -1.35
N THR A 124 17.19 8.29 -2.65
CA THR A 124 17.22 9.37 -3.64
C THR A 124 16.03 10.31 -3.54
N TRP A 125 14.90 9.82 -3.05
CA TRP A 125 13.71 10.61 -2.72
C TRP A 125 13.94 11.46 -1.46
N LEU A 126 14.65 10.91 -0.46
CA LEU A 126 14.95 11.61 0.80
C LEU A 126 16.11 12.62 0.66
N VAL A 127 17.12 12.31 -0.15
CA VAL A 127 18.37 13.09 -0.26
C VAL A 127 18.51 13.74 -1.65
N PRO A 128 18.42 15.08 -1.74
CA PRO A 128 18.59 15.83 -3.00
C PRO A 128 19.96 15.59 -3.64
N ASP A 129 20.03 15.63 -4.98
CA ASP A 129 21.24 15.32 -5.76
C ASP A 129 22.50 16.05 -5.28
N LYS A 130 22.38 17.33 -4.90
CA LYS A 130 23.49 18.19 -4.47
C LYS A 130 24.12 17.79 -3.14
N GLN A 131 23.42 17.00 -2.32
CA GLN A 131 23.86 16.57 -0.99
C GLN A 131 24.24 15.08 -0.97
N ARG A 132 24.28 14.41 -2.14
CA ARG A 132 24.60 12.99 -2.19
C ARG A 132 26.09 12.76 -1.96
N PRO A 133 26.46 11.84 -1.07
CA PRO A 133 27.85 11.57 -0.76
C PRO A 133 28.56 10.84 -1.91
N ASP A 134 29.89 10.97 -1.96
CA ASP A 134 30.73 10.47 -3.06
C ASP A 134 30.64 8.95 -3.26
N TRP A 135 30.38 8.19 -2.19
CA TRP A 135 30.21 6.74 -2.26
C TRP A 135 28.92 6.31 -2.98
N VAL A 136 27.98 7.23 -3.21
CA VAL A 136 26.76 7.02 -4.01
C VAL A 136 26.95 7.56 -5.43
N THR A 137 27.51 8.77 -5.56
CA THR A 137 27.60 9.46 -6.86
C THR A 137 28.61 8.79 -7.78
N GLY A 138 29.71 8.28 -7.25
CA GLY A 138 30.78 7.57 -7.98
C GLY A 138 30.58 6.05 -8.12
N ALA A 139 29.46 5.49 -7.62
CA ALA A 139 29.23 4.06 -7.65
C ALA A 139 28.90 3.53 -9.05
N LYS A 140 29.48 2.39 -9.44
CA LYS A 140 29.18 1.75 -10.75
C LYS A 140 27.78 1.20 -10.80
N SER A 141 27.36 0.60 -9.69
CA SER A 141 26.02 0.05 -9.48
C SER A 141 24.92 1.11 -9.57
N ARG A 142 25.24 2.40 -9.44
CA ARG A 142 24.26 3.48 -9.60
C ARG A 142 23.50 3.38 -10.92
N VAL A 143 24.17 3.09 -12.03
CA VAL A 143 23.52 2.97 -13.35
C VAL A 143 22.52 1.82 -13.38
N VAL A 144 22.89 0.67 -12.79
CA VAL A 144 22.01 -0.50 -12.70
C VAL A 144 20.82 -0.20 -11.78
N LEU A 145 21.05 0.45 -10.63
CA LEU A 145 20.00 0.79 -9.68
C LEU A 145 19.03 1.84 -10.21
N GLN A 146 19.54 2.87 -10.88
CA GLN A 146 18.72 3.90 -11.54
C GLN A 146 17.89 3.28 -12.67
N GLY A 147 18.52 2.56 -13.60
CA GLY A 147 17.79 1.96 -14.72
C GLY A 147 16.72 0.94 -14.27
N THR A 148 17.04 0.12 -13.26
CA THR A 148 16.05 -0.81 -12.68
C THR A 148 14.97 -0.08 -11.90
N GLY A 149 15.32 1.01 -11.21
CA GLY A 149 14.38 1.85 -10.48
C GLY A 149 13.40 2.57 -11.40
N ASP A 150 13.88 3.15 -12.50
CA ASP A 150 13.06 3.81 -13.52
C ASP A 150 12.11 2.81 -14.18
N TRP A 151 12.60 1.60 -14.50
CA TRP A 151 11.76 0.50 -14.99
C TRP A 151 10.69 0.10 -13.97
N LEU A 152 11.04 0.02 -12.68
CA LEU A 152 10.09 -0.28 -11.61
C LEU A 152 9.02 0.81 -11.46
N MET A 153 9.40 2.09 -11.55
CA MET A 153 8.45 3.21 -11.52
C MET A 153 7.52 3.21 -12.73
N ALA A 154 8.01 2.84 -13.92
CA ALA A 154 7.19 2.74 -15.13
C ALA A 154 6.12 1.64 -15.06
N LEU A 155 6.30 0.64 -14.19
CA LEU A 155 5.28 -0.37 -13.91
C LEU A 155 4.23 0.10 -12.90
N LEU A 156 4.52 1.17 -12.14
CA LEU A 156 3.55 1.78 -11.24
C LEU A 156 2.62 2.70 -12.05
N PRO A 157 1.30 2.69 -11.79
CA PRO A 157 0.38 3.65 -12.40
C PRO A 157 0.79 5.08 -12.04
N ASP A 158 0.64 6.01 -12.98
CA ASP A 158 1.17 7.40 -12.90
C ASP A 158 0.76 8.18 -11.64
N ASP A 159 -0.28 7.77 -10.89
CA ASP A 159 -0.73 8.53 -9.73
C ASP A 159 -1.65 7.74 -8.75
N PRO A 160 -1.08 6.95 -7.81
CA PRO A 160 -1.88 6.35 -6.75
C PRO A 160 -2.45 7.42 -5.81
N GLU A 161 -1.71 8.52 -5.56
CA GLU A 161 -2.15 9.60 -4.67
C GLU A 161 -3.35 10.36 -5.23
N ASN A 162 -3.31 10.84 -6.49
CA ASN A 162 -4.48 11.52 -7.05
C ASN A 162 -5.70 10.61 -7.18
N THR A 163 -5.50 9.31 -7.43
CA THR A 163 -6.60 8.33 -7.47
C THR A 163 -7.21 8.12 -6.08
N ILE A 164 -6.38 8.02 -5.04
CA ILE A 164 -6.81 7.86 -3.66
C ILE A 164 -7.46 9.16 -3.15
N LEU A 165 -6.83 10.32 -3.34
CA LEU A 165 -7.33 11.63 -2.95
C LEU A 165 -8.67 11.97 -3.63
N LYS A 166 -8.82 11.68 -4.93
CA LYS A 166 -10.11 11.88 -5.64
C LYS A 166 -11.21 10.98 -5.08
N ARG A 167 -10.90 9.72 -4.73
CA ARG A 167 -11.87 8.80 -4.10
C ARG A 167 -12.23 9.24 -2.67
N PHE A 168 -11.27 9.72 -1.90
CA PHE A 168 -11.52 10.27 -0.56
C PHE A 168 -12.34 11.56 -0.59
N LYS A 169 -12.06 12.47 -1.53
CA LYS A 169 -12.80 13.74 -1.68
C LYS A 169 -14.23 13.52 -2.16
N LYS A 170 -14.48 12.49 -2.99
CA LYS A 170 -15.82 12.09 -3.45
C LYS A 170 -16.67 11.40 -2.37
N ASN A 171 -16.04 10.78 -1.36
CA ASN A 171 -16.71 10.09 -0.25
C ASN A 171 -16.92 10.97 0.99
N LYS A 172 -16.61 12.26 0.93
CA LYS A 172 -17.07 13.21 1.94
C LYS A 172 -18.51 13.58 1.54
N PRO A 173 -19.54 13.16 2.28
CA PRO A 173 -20.88 13.67 2.03
C PRO A 173 -20.83 15.18 2.23
N ASP A 174 -21.37 15.93 1.28
CA ASP A 174 -21.83 17.30 1.48
C ASP A 174 -22.99 17.25 2.50
N ASP A 175 -22.68 16.97 3.77
CA ASP A 175 -23.57 17.17 4.90
C ASP A 175 -23.47 18.65 5.34
N ASP A 176 -23.97 19.54 4.48
CA ASP A 176 -24.37 20.89 4.89
C ASP A 176 -25.40 21.48 3.90
N GLN A 177 -26.33 20.64 3.43
CA GLN A 177 -27.47 21.13 2.65
C GLN A 177 -28.68 20.17 2.69
N ALA A 178 -29.29 19.99 3.87
CA ALA A 178 -30.71 19.69 3.98
C ALA A 178 -31.24 19.93 5.40
N ASP A 179 -32.26 20.80 5.47
CA ASP A 179 -33.36 20.82 6.42
C ASP A 179 -33.10 20.98 7.92
N SER A 180 -33.35 22.20 8.40
CA SER A 180 -33.73 22.46 9.78
C SER A 180 -35.03 23.26 9.81
N GLU A 181 -36.18 22.56 9.76
CA GLU A 181 -37.47 23.14 10.17
C GLU A 181 -37.88 22.64 11.56
N GLN A 182 -37.95 23.61 12.49
CA GLN A 182 -38.89 23.78 13.63
C GLN A 182 -38.70 22.86 14.87
N GLN A 183 -38.74 23.29 16.15
CA GLN A 183 -39.39 24.44 16.82
C GLN A 183 -38.90 24.56 18.31
N PRO A 184 -39.53 25.38 19.20
CA PRO A 184 -39.14 26.71 19.67
C PRO A 184 -38.46 26.77 21.05
N SER A 185 -37.70 27.83 21.35
CA SER A 185 -37.39 28.26 22.73
C SER A 185 -37.05 29.75 22.74
N GLY A 186 -37.76 30.53 23.56
CA GLY A 186 -37.74 31.98 23.52
C GLY A 186 -36.54 32.65 24.18
N GLY A 187 -36.46 33.97 23.97
CA GLY A 187 -35.69 34.90 24.81
C GLY A 187 -34.70 35.77 24.04
N GLY A 188 -35.14 36.94 23.60
CA GLY A 188 -34.33 38.16 23.46
C GLY A 188 -33.17 38.17 22.45
N ASP A 189 -33.47 38.66 21.24
CA ASP A 189 -32.81 39.79 20.55
C ASP A 189 -32.75 39.59 19.03
N GLY A 190 -33.71 40.22 18.35
CA GLY A 190 -33.61 40.62 16.94
C GLY A 190 -33.61 39.52 15.87
N TYR A 191 -34.38 39.75 14.80
CA TYR A 191 -34.29 38.93 13.59
C TYR A 191 -32.86 38.90 13.03
N SER A 192 -32.40 37.72 12.60
CA SER A 192 -31.10 37.54 11.93
C SER A 192 -31.05 38.31 10.60
N LYS A 193 -29.86 38.77 10.18
CA LYS A 193 -29.67 39.52 8.92
C LYS A 193 -30.38 38.90 7.71
N PRO A 194 -30.30 37.58 7.47
CA PRO A 194 -31.01 36.95 6.35
C PRO A 194 -32.53 37.08 6.43
N ALA A 195 -33.09 37.02 7.65
CA ALA A 195 -34.53 37.17 7.89
C ALA A 195 -35.01 38.62 7.71
N ARG A 196 -34.14 39.61 7.95
CA ARG A 196 -34.45 41.02 7.66
C ARG A 196 -34.49 41.28 6.16
N ASP A 197 -33.55 40.72 5.42
CA ASP A 197 -33.45 40.90 3.98
C ASP A 197 -34.61 40.22 3.23
N SER A 198 -35.08 39.06 3.71
CA SER A 198 -36.26 38.39 3.14
C SER A 198 -37.56 39.18 3.38
N LEU A 199 -37.74 39.75 4.58
CA LEU A 199 -38.87 40.63 4.87
C LEU A 199 -38.85 41.90 4.01
N LYS A 200 -37.67 42.50 3.81
CA LYS A 200 -37.51 43.69 2.97
C LYS A 200 -37.90 43.40 1.52
N LYS A 201 -37.51 42.21 1.02
CA LYS A 201 -37.83 41.74 -0.34
C LYS A 201 -39.33 41.47 -0.55
N LEU A 202 -40.05 41.10 0.51
CA LEU A 202 -41.51 40.92 0.48
C LEU A 202 -42.26 42.26 0.53
N ILE A 203 -41.71 43.26 1.21
CA ILE A 203 -42.27 44.61 1.29
C ILE A 203 -42.03 45.40 -0.02
N GLU A 204 -40.85 45.25 -0.63
CA GLU A 204 -40.49 45.92 -1.89
C GLU A 204 -41.11 45.31 -3.14
N LYS A 205 -41.84 44.20 -3.02
CA LYS A 205 -42.59 43.62 -4.15
C LYS A 205 -44.02 44.15 -4.12
N PRO A 206 -44.34 45.33 -4.70
CA PRO A 206 -45.73 45.72 -4.85
C PRO A 206 -46.40 44.66 -5.71
N ALA A 207 -47.58 44.23 -5.27
CA ALA A 207 -48.45 43.34 -6.02
C ALA A 207 -48.78 43.99 -7.37
N ALA A 208 -47.99 43.68 -8.40
CA ALA A 208 -48.38 43.89 -9.77
C ALA A 208 -49.49 42.87 -10.07
N ARG A 209 -50.73 43.36 -10.02
CA ARG A 209 -51.85 42.78 -10.75
C ARG A 209 -51.59 42.87 -12.25
#